data_AF-A0A9D4N4L0-F1
#
_entry.id   AF-A0A9D4N4L0-F1
#
_cell.length_a   1.000
_cell.length_b   1.000
_cell.length_c   1.000
_cell.angle_alpha   90.00
_cell.angle_beta   90.00
_cell.angle_gamma   90.00
#
_symmetry.space_group_name_H-M   'P 1'
#
loop_
_entity.id
_entity.type
_entity.pdbx_description
1 polymer ?
#
loop_
_entity_poly.entity_id
_entity_poly.type
_entity_poly.pdbx_seq_one_letter_code
_entity_poly.pdbx_strand_id
1 'polypeptide(L)' 'MYYHMFGPTIGSLNVYTKNSALGQLKQVWQRSGNVGDFFERVDIQIFESQSFQVGIEG' A
#
# COMPACT_ATOMS: atom_id res chain seq x y z
N MET A 1 -1.43 -6.95 6.38
CA MET A 1 -0.01 -6.53 6.35
C MET A 1 0.30 -5.81 7.64
N TYR A 2 1.54 -5.90 8.14
CA TYR A 2 2.02 -5.02 9.21
C TYR A 2 3.01 -4.02 8.63
N TYR A 3 2.93 -2.76 9.07
CA TYR A 3 3.85 -1.70 8.67
C TYR A 3 4.24 -0.85 9.89
N HIS A 4 5.41 -0.22 9.83
CA HIS A 4 5.89 0.66 10.89
C HIS A 4 6.28 1.99 10.28
N MET A 5 5.60 3.06 10.69
CA MET A 5 5.86 4.43 10.22
C MET A 5 6.00 5.36 11.43
N PHE A 6 7.24 5.62 11.84
CA PHE A 6 7.56 6.49 12.96
C PHE A 6 8.52 7.61 12.54
N GLY A 7 8.23 8.84 12.97
CA GLY A 7 9.11 10.00 12.81
C GLY A 7 8.58 11.09 11.86
N PRO A 8 9.08 12.32 11.99
CA PRO A 8 8.56 13.49 11.28
C PRO A 8 8.83 13.48 9.77
N THR A 9 9.77 12.66 9.29
CA THR A 9 10.20 12.60 7.88
C THR A 9 9.94 11.24 7.23
N ILE A 10 9.09 10.40 7.83
CA ILE A 10 8.89 9.00 7.46
C ILE A 10 8.25 8.76 6.07
N GLY A 11 7.85 9.82 5.37
CA GLY A 11 7.34 9.71 4.00
C GLY A 11 5.95 9.09 3.91
N SER A 12 5.71 8.31 2.85
CA SER A 12 4.42 7.67 2.56
C SER A 12 4.61 6.25 2.09
N LEU A 13 3.74 5.34 2.53
CA LEU A 13 3.64 3.98 2.02
C LEU A 13 2.40 3.87 1.14
N ASN A 14 2.58 3.44 -0.10
CA ASN A 14 1.52 3.24 -1.08
C ASN A 14 1.43 1.78 -1.49
N VAL A 15 0.21 1.30 -1.69
CA VAL A 15 -0.05 -0.05 -2.20
C VAL A 15 -0.90 0.07 -3.46
N TYR A 16 -0.46 -0.61 -4.51
CA TYR A 16 -1.08 -0.61 -5.83
C TYR A 16 -1.44 -2.02 -6.26
N THR A 17 -2.49 -2.14 -7.07
CA THR A 17 -2.71 -3.28 -7.94
C THR A 17 -2.30 -2.92 -9.36
N LYS A 18 -1.65 -3.85 -10.05
CA LYS A 18 -1.32 -3.75 -11.48
C LYS A 18 -2.04 -4.83 -12.25
N ASN A 19 -2.96 -4.45 -13.13
CA ASN A 19 -3.63 -5.41 -14.00
C ASN A 19 -2.61 -5.96 -15.02
N SER A 20 -2.49 -7.29 -15.11
CA SER A 20 -1.51 -7.95 -15.99
C SER A 20 -1.81 -7.77 -17.48
N ALA A 21 -3.07 -7.54 -17.87
CA ALA A 21 -3.47 -7.38 -19.26
C ALA A 21 -3.28 -5.94 -19.77
N LEU A 22 -3.59 -4.94 -18.94
CA LEU A 22 -3.57 -3.52 -19.34
C LEU A 22 -2.38 -2.74 -18.79
N GLY A 23 -1.64 -3.30 -17.83
CA GLY A 23 -0.49 -2.67 -17.19
C GLY A 23 -0.84 -1.46 -16.31
N GLN A 24 -2.11 -1.10 -16.17
CA GLN A 24 -2.57 0.02 -15.35
C GLN A 24 -2.32 -0.24 -13.87
N LEU A 25 -1.73 0.75 -13.21
CA LEU A 25 -1.59 0.82 -11.76
C LEU A 25 -2.84 1.48 -11.17
N LYS A 26 -3.38 0.88 -10.13
CA LYS A 26 -4.50 1.40 -9.35
C LYS A 26 -4.09 1.42 -7.89
N GLN A 27 -4.16 2.58 -7.26
CA GLN A 27 -3.87 2.69 -5.84
C GLN A 27 -5.02 2.08 -5.04
N VAL A 28 -4.71 1.14 -4.15
CA VAL A 28 -5.69 0.48 -3.29
C VAL A 28 -5.55 0.90 -1.84
N TRP A 29 -4.40 1.45 -1.44
CA TRP A 29 -4.19 1.98 -0.11
C TRP A 29 -3.01 2.95 -0.09
N GLN A 30 -3.06 3.94 0.80
CA GLN A 30 -1.91 4.76 1.15
C GLN A 30 -1.91 5.12 2.63
N ARG A 31 -0.73 5.37 3.18
CA ARG A 31 -0.54 6.01 4.47
C ARG A 31 0.63 6.98 4.38
N SER A 32 0.47 8.16 4.96
CA SER A 32 1.51 9.19 4.98
C SER A 32 1.75 9.67 6.40
N GLY A 33 3.01 9.97 6.70
CA GLY A 33 3.42 10.56 7.97
C GLY A 33 3.45 9.57 9.14
N ASN A 34 3.69 10.15 10.31
CA ASN A 34 3.88 9.40 11.55
C ASN A 34 2.59 8.69 12.01
N VAL A 35 2.70 7.40 12.26
CA VAL A 35 1.65 6.56 12.86
C VAL A 35 1.94 6.32 14.34
N GLY A 36 3.21 6.14 14.69
CA GLY A 36 3.67 5.88 16.05
C GLY A 36 4.74 4.79 16.08
N ASP A 37 5.38 4.64 17.23
CA ASP A 37 6.45 3.66 17.44
C ASP A 37 5.87 2.26 17.75
N PHE A 38 5.15 1.71 16.77
CA PHE A 38 4.55 0.38 16.83
C PHE A 38 4.23 -0.16 15.43
N PHE A 39 4.23 -1.48 15.29
CA PHE A 39 3.75 -2.13 14.06
C PHE A 39 2.22 -2.06 14.00
N GLU A 40 1.70 -1.36 13.01
CA GLU A 40 0.26 -1.26 12.75
C GLU A 40 -0.18 -2.34 11.76
N ARG A 41 -1.33 -2.97 12.02
CA ARG A 41 -1.95 -3.93 11.11
C ARG A 41 -2.92 -3.21 10.16
N VAL A 42 -2.83 -3.52 8.88
CA VAL A 42 -3.84 -3.14 7.90
C VAL A 42 -4.33 -4.35 7.11
N ASP A 43 -5.65 -4.45 6.98
CA ASP A 43 -6.33 -5.38 6.09
C ASP A 43 -6.88 -4.58 4.89
N ILE A 44 -6.37 -4.85 3.68
CA ILE A 44 -6.72 -4.13 2.45
C ILE A 44 -7.58 -5.04 1.60
N GLN A 45 -8.81 -4.63 1.33
CA GLN A 45 -9.71 -5.36 0.45
C GLN A 45 -9.39 -5.01 -1.01
N ILE A 46 -9.07 -6.03 -1.81
CA ILE A 46 -8.73 -5.88 -3.22
C ILE A 46 -9.89 -6.40 -4.07
N PHE A 47 -10.34 -5.57 -5.01
CA PHE A 47 -11.39 -5.90 -5.98
C PHE A 47 -10.83 -5.80 -7.39
N GLU A 48 -10.27 -6.89 -7.88
CA GLU A 48 -9.78 -7.02 -9.26
C GLU A 48 -10.51 -8.18 -9.95
N SER A 49 -10.97 -7.94 -11.17
CA SER A 49 -11.72 -8.93 -11.98
C SER A 49 -10.85 -9.71 -12.95
N GLN A 50 -9.55 -9.38 -13.04
CA GLN A 50 -8.56 -9.98 -13.93
C GLN A 50 -7.29 -10.31 -13.14
N SER A 51 -6.38 -11.08 -13.75
CA SER A 51 -5.06 -11.33 -13.17
C SER A 51 -4.34 -10.03 -12.84
N PHE A 52 -3.82 -9.93 -11.62
CA PHE A 52 -3.16 -8.73 -11.11
C PHE A 52 -1.92 -9.06 -10.27
N GLN A 53 -1.07 -8.06 -10.11
CA GLN A 53 0.06 -8.07 -9.19
C GLN A 53 -0.15 -6.99 -8.13
N VAL A 54 0.38 -7.21 -6.93
CA VAL A 54 0.40 -6.19 -5.86
C VAL A 54 1.79 -5.56 -5.81
N GLY A 55 1.84 -4.23 -5.87
CA GLY A 55 3.06 -3.44 -5.70
C GLY A 55 2.99 -2.63 -4.41
N ILE A 56 4.11 -2.51 -3.72
CA ILE A 56 4.26 -1.71 -2.49
C ILE A 56 5.42 -0.73 -2.73
N GLU A 57 5.19 0.56 -2.47
CA GLU A 57 6.14 1.65 -2.69
C GLU A 57 6.24 2.53 -1.45
N GLY A 58 7.45 2.89 -1.02
CA GLY A 58 7.72 3.69 0.18
C GLY A 58 8.88 4.64 -0.01
#